data_AF-A0A2Z6LNY7-F1
#
_entry.id   AF-A0A2Z6LNY7-F1
#
_cell.length_a   1.000
_cell.length_b   1.000
_cell.length_c   1.000
_cell.angle_alpha   90.00
_cell.angle_beta   90.00
_cell.angle_gamma   90.00
#
_symmetry.space_group_name_H-M   'P 1'
#
loop_
_entity.id
_entity.type
_entity.pdbx_description
1 polymer ?
#
loop_
_entity_poly.entity_id
_entity_poly.type
_entity_poly.pdbx_seq_one_letter_code
_entity_poly.pdbx_strand_id
1 'polypeptide(L)'
;MTENYGEDNLIGYTESFLNEVYSNWSDSIKALETCEEVQTFAEDLHIVSRCIDSLAMKACSDPNMFNWSEVGHNCAQNEVEPIGDDWWYYDVSLLSLPLYKRLILAIESKGMKSESVAASLIYYLRRFLPLMNRQSSFKDTNQATIPTTSEADQRGLLEEIVELIPNKRGVTSSKHLLRLLRTAMILHASPSCRENLEKRIVFREF
;
A
#
# COMPACT_ATOMS: atom_id res chain seq x y z
N MET A 1 -20.21 14.25 29.13
CA MET A 1 -20.69 14.99 27.96
C MET A 1 -21.54 14.05 27.15
N THR A 2 -22.86 14.14 27.27
CA THR A 2 -23.83 13.33 26.52
C THR A 2 -24.91 14.28 26.01
N GLU A 3 -25.65 13.91 24.96
CA GLU A 3 -26.74 14.72 24.38
C GLU A 3 -27.79 15.19 25.41
N ASN A 4 -27.87 14.50 26.55
CA ASN A 4 -28.73 14.86 27.68
C ASN A 4 -28.41 16.23 28.33
N TYR A 5 -27.33 16.92 27.95
CA TYR A 5 -26.88 18.17 28.60
C TYR A 5 -26.78 19.38 27.66
N GLY A 6 -27.13 19.26 26.37
CA GLY A 6 -27.17 20.37 25.41
C GLY A 6 -27.15 19.87 23.96
N GLU A 7 -27.89 20.54 23.07
CA GLU A 7 -27.73 20.39 21.62
C GLU A 7 -26.28 20.75 21.26
N ASP A 8 -25.69 20.09 20.25
CA ASP A 8 -24.32 20.33 19.80
C ASP A 8 -23.20 19.94 20.80
N ASN A 9 -23.23 18.69 21.27
CA ASN A 9 -22.16 18.18 22.13
C ASN A 9 -20.85 17.93 21.34
N LEU A 10 -19.72 17.97 22.05
CA LEU A 10 -18.39 17.76 21.46
C LEU A 10 -18.25 16.41 20.74
N ILE A 11 -18.92 15.36 21.23
CA ILE A 11 -18.89 14.03 20.59
C ILE A 11 -19.52 14.09 19.20
N GLY A 12 -20.67 14.75 19.04
CA GLY A 12 -21.36 14.90 17.76
C GLY A 12 -20.57 15.76 16.77
N TYR A 13 -19.91 16.83 17.24
CA TYR A 13 -19.02 17.63 16.40
C TYR A 13 -17.79 16.84 15.97
N THR A 14 -17.14 16.12 16.88
CA THR A 14 -15.98 15.28 16.55
C THR A 14 -16.39 14.18 15.57
N GLU A 15 -17.53 13.53 15.77
CA GLU A 15 -18.02 12.48 14.89
C GLU A 15 -18.36 13.02 13.48
N SER A 16 -18.99 14.20 13.39
CA SER A 16 -19.27 14.85 12.11
C SER A 16 -17.99 15.21 11.36
N PHE A 17 -17.00 15.78 12.06
CA PHE A 17 -15.69 16.08 11.51
C PHE A 17 -14.95 14.83 11.03
N LEU A 18 -14.95 13.76 11.84
CA LEU A 18 -14.35 12.50 11.46
C LEU A 18 -15.01 11.90 10.21
N ASN A 19 -16.34 11.99 10.09
CA ASN A 19 -17.05 11.55 8.88
C ASN A 19 -16.66 12.35 7.64
N GLU A 20 -16.40 13.65 7.77
CA GLU A 20 -15.84 14.48 6.69
C GLU A 20 -14.43 14.01 6.30
N VAL A 21 -13.55 13.79 7.27
CA VAL A 21 -12.20 13.24 7.05
C VAL A 21 -12.26 11.88 6.36
N TYR A 22 -13.11 10.96 6.84
CA TYR A 22 -13.28 9.65 6.20
C TYR A 22 -13.84 9.78 4.79
N SER A 23 -14.63 10.79 4.48
CA SER A 23 -15.19 11.00 3.14
C SER A 23 -14.13 11.42 2.11
N ASN A 24 -13.02 12.03 2.55
CA ASN A 24 -11.92 12.47 1.70
C ASN A 24 -10.75 11.47 1.73
N TRP A 25 -10.24 11.08 0.56
CA TRP A 25 -9.13 10.14 0.46
C TRP A 25 -7.83 10.67 1.07
N SER A 26 -7.42 11.88 0.69
CA SER A 26 -6.14 12.46 1.14
C SER A 26 -6.16 12.68 2.66
N ASP A 27 -7.29 13.14 3.20
CA ASP A 27 -7.42 13.36 4.63
C ASP A 27 -7.46 12.04 5.41
N SER A 28 -8.08 10.99 4.86
CA SER A 28 -8.04 9.64 5.45
C SER A 28 -6.61 9.06 5.49
N ILE A 29 -5.80 9.28 4.45
CA ILE A 29 -4.38 8.85 4.41
C ILE A 29 -3.58 9.61 5.47
N LYS A 30 -3.68 10.94 5.51
CA LYS A 30 -2.99 11.77 6.52
C LYS A 30 -3.42 11.42 7.94
N ALA A 31 -4.71 11.15 8.15
CA ALA A 31 -5.24 10.74 9.45
C ALA A 31 -4.60 9.41 9.90
N LEU A 32 -4.42 8.45 9.00
CA LEU A 32 -3.71 7.20 9.31
C LEU A 32 -2.25 7.40 9.67
N GLU A 33 -1.52 8.22 8.91
CA GLU A 33 -0.12 8.55 9.22
C GLU A 33 -0.01 9.21 10.60
N THR A 34 -0.93 10.14 10.92
CA THR A 34 -0.93 10.85 12.21
C THR A 34 -1.33 9.92 13.37
N CYS A 35 -2.17 8.91 13.13
CA CYS A 35 -2.58 7.96 14.16
C CYS A 35 -1.41 7.10 14.68
N GLU A 36 -0.28 7.01 13.96
CA GLU A 36 0.88 6.24 14.42
C GLU A 36 1.45 6.80 15.74
N GLU A 37 1.38 8.12 15.95
CA GLU A 37 1.86 8.76 17.18
C GLU A 37 0.99 8.45 18.42
N VAL A 38 -0.28 8.09 18.19
CA VAL A 38 -1.30 7.87 19.23
C VAL A 38 -2.02 6.53 19.06
N GLN A 39 -1.29 5.53 18.58
CA GLN A 39 -1.85 4.28 18.07
C GLN A 39 -2.84 3.60 19.02
N THR A 40 -2.52 3.47 20.31
CA THR A 40 -3.41 2.82 21.30
C THR A 40 -4.77 3.49 21.37
N PHE A 41 -4.80 4.83 21.48
CA PHE A 41 -6.07 5.57 21.54
C PHE A 41 -6.82 5.54 20.21
N ALA A 42 -6.09 5.60 19.10
CA ALA A 42 -6.70 5.56 17.77
C ALA A 42 -7.36 4.20 17.46
N GLU A 43 -6.80 3.10 17.96
CA GLU A 43 -7.43 1.77 17.89
C GLU A 43 -8.63 1.66 18.83
N ASP A 44 -8.50 2.11 20.08
CA ASP A 44 -9.60 2.06 21.07
C ASP A 44 -10.83 2.86 20.60
N LEU A 45 -10.61 3.97 19.89
CA LEU A 45 -11.65 4.81 19.30
C LEU A 45 -12.07 4.36 17.89
N HIS A 46 -11.53 3.25 17.39
CA HIS A 46 -11.79 2.69 16.06
C HIS A 46 -11.50 3.65 14.89
N ILE A 47 -10.68 4.69 15.08
CA ILE A 47 -10.33 5.68 14.06
C ILE A 47 -9.56 5.00 12.94
N VAL A 48 -8.57 4.16 13.29
CA VAL A 48 -7.73 3.44 12.32
C VAL A 48 -8.57 2.50 11.45
N SER A 49 -9.43 1.69 12.06
CA SER A 49 -10.32 0.78 11.32
C SER A 49 -11.26 1.52 10.39
N ARG A 50 -11.85 2.63 10.83
CA ARG A 50 -12.78 3.43 10.02
C ARG A 50 -12.09 4.10 8.84
N CYS A 51 -10.88 4.64 9.02
CA CYS A 51 -10.05 5.13 7.92
C CYS A 51 -9.77 4.02 6.90
N ILE A 52 -9.31 2.86 7.37
CA ILE A 52 -8.96 1.73 6.50
C ILE A 52 -10.18 1.24 5.72
N ASP A 53 -11.33 1.07 6.37
CA ASP A 53 -12.57 0.66 5.71
C ASP A 53 -13.02 1.68 4.66
N SER A 54 -12.91 2.97 4.98
CA SER A 54 -13.26 4.06 4.07
C SER A 54 -12.36 4.11 2.83
N LEU A 55 -11.05 4.00 3.03
CA LEU A 55 -10.07 3.92 1.95
C LEU A 55 -10.29 2.66 1.11
N ALA A 56 -10.53 1.51 1.73
CA ALA A 56 -10.77 0.26 1.02
C ALA A 56 -12.02 0.33 0.14
N MET A 57 -13.11 0.94 0.64
CA MET A 57 -14.33 1.18 -0.15
C MET A 57 -14.06 2.10 -1.34
N LYS A 58 -13.30 3.18 -1.15
CA LYS A 58 -12.94 4.13 -2.21
C LYS A 58 -12.03 3.50 -3.26
N ALA A 59 -11.01 2.75 -2.84
CA ALA A 59 -10.11 2.05 -3.74
C ALA A 59 -10.87 1.08 -4.66
N CYS A 60 -11.88 0.39 -4.12
CA CYS A 60 -12.72 -0.55 -4.88
C CYS A 60 -13.85 0.12 -5.69
N SER A 61 -14.06 1.43 -5.53
CA SER A 61 -15.09 2.17 -6.27
C SER A 61 -14.58 2.58 -7.65
N ASP A 62 -15.48 2.80 -8.61
CA ASP A 62 -15.12 3.22 -9.97
C ASP A 62 -14.35 4.57 -9.92
N PRO A 63 -13.13 4.64 -10.49
CA PRO A 63 -12.33 5.87 -10.54
C PRO A 63 -13.08 7.06 -11.14
N ASN A 64 -14.06 6.82 -12.02
CA ASN A 64 -14.88 7.86 -12.64
C ASN A 64 -15.95 8.45 -11.71
N MET A 65 -16.23 7.82 -10.56
CA MET A 65 -17.29 8.26 -9.65
C MET A 65 -16.85 9.41 -8.72
N PHE A 66 -15.55 9.66 -8.65
CA PHE A 66 -14.95 10.67 -7.79
C PHE A 66 -14.07 11.58 -8.66
N ASN A 67 -14.17 12.89 -8.48
CA ASN A 67 -13.43 13.86 -9.29
C ASN A 67 -11.97 13.94 -8.81
N TRP A 68 -11.18 12.89 -9.05
CA TRP A 68 -9.77 12.75 -8.64
C TRP A 68 -8.81 13.74 -9.31
N SER A 69 -9.31 14.65 -10.16
CA SER A 69 -8.52 15.60 -10.94
C SER A 69 -7.69 16.59 -10.12
N GLU A 70 -7.88 16.65 -8.79
CA GLU A 70 -7.04 17.47 -7.89
C GLU A 70 -5.82 16.73 -7.34
N VAL A 71 -5.69 15.40 -7.56
CA VAL A 71 -4.47 14.67 -7.18
C VAL A 71 -3.42 14.88 -8.27
N GLY A 72 -2.68 15.99 -8.15
CA GLY A 72 -1.58 16.37 -9.02
C GLY A 72 -0.42 15.37 -8.98
N HIS A 73 -0.50 14.29 -9.76
CA HIS A 73 0.64 13.42 -10.01
C HIS A 73 1.40 13.85 -11.26
N ASN A 74 2.42 14.70 -11.03
CA ASN A 74 3.56 14.84 -11.94
C ASN A 74 4.47 13.60 -11.79
N CYS A 75 4.03 12.43 -12.26
CA CYS A 75 4.96 11.31 -12.45
C CYS A 75 5.68 11.53 -13.78
N ALA A 76 6.94 11.96 -13.67
CA ALA A 76 7.83 12.10 -14.80
C ALA A 76 7.96 10.77 -15.57
N GLN A 77 7.73 10.91 -16.88
CA GLN A 77 7.90 9.94 -17.96
C GLN A 77 9.11 9.04 -17.78
N ASN A 78 8.88 7.72 -17.74
CA ASN A 78 9.60 6.69 -18.52
C ASN A 78 8.88 5.34 -18.33
N GLU A 79 8.46 4.73 -19.43
CA GLU A 79 7.50 3.62 -19.57
C GLU A 79 6.03 4.08 -19.50
N VAL A 80 5.41 4.20 -20.68
CA VAL A 80 3.98 4.45 -20.87
C VAL A 80 3.22 3.19 -20.45
N GLU A 81 2.93 3.05 -19.16
CA GLU A 81 1.79 2.25 -18.70
C GLU A 81 0.55 3.14 -18.69
N PRO A 82 -0.62 2.61 -19.08
CA PRO A 82 -1.82 3.41 -19.24
C PRO A 82 -2.17 4.07 -17.91
N ILE A 83 -2.90 5.19 -17.96
CA ILE A 83 -3.66 5.71 -16.82
C ILE A 83 -4.61 4.57 -16.39
N GLY A 84 -4.13 3.71 -15.50
CA GLY A 84 -4.71 2.44 -15.11
C GLY A 84 -5.11 2.45 -13.63
N ASP A 85 -5.42 1.26 -13.10
CA ASP A 85 -5.85 0.98 -11.72
C ASP A 85 -4.84 1.43 -10.61
N ASP A 86 -3.86 2.26 -10.95
CA ASP A 86 -2.66 2.61 -10.17
C ASP A 86 -2.80 3.94 -9.38
N TRP A 87 -3.91 4.66 -9.54
CA TRP A 87 -4.12 5.99 -8.98
C TRP A 87 -3.93 6.06 -7.45
N TRP A 88 -4.18 4.96 -6.73
CA TRP A 88 -4.09 4.90 -5.27
C TRP A 88 -2.73 4.40 -4.77
N TYR A 89 -1.89 3.80 -5.62
CA TYR A 89 -0.69 3.08 -5.18
C TYR A 89 0.32 4.00 -4.50
N TYR A 90 0.47 5.22 -5.02
CA TYR A 90 1.42 6.18 -4.48
C TYR A 90 1.07 6.53 -3.03
N ASP A 91 -0.18 6.94 -2.79
CA ASP A 91 -0.61 7.41 -1.47
C ASP A 91 -0.53 6.30 -0.42
N VAL A 92 -0.99 5.10 -0.75
CA VAL A 92 -0.90 3.97 0.21
C VAL A 92 0.53 3.53 0.44
N SER A 93 1.46 3.80 -0.49
CA SER A 93 2.88 3.46 -0.31
C SER A 93 3.61 4.37 0.69
N LEU A 94 2.97 5.45 1.12
CA LEU A 94 3.48 6.33 2.18
C LEU A 94 3.28 5.72 3.56
N LEU A 95 2.28 4.84 3.72
CA LEU A 95 1.95 4.20 4.98
C LEU A 95 3.05 3.24 5.46
N SER A 96 3.20 3.12 6.78
CA SER A 96 4.04 2.09 7.39
C SER A 96 3.56 0.68 7.02
N LEU A 97 4.47 -0.30 7.08
CA LEU A 97 4.18 -1.69 6.73
C LEU A 97 2.96 -2.26 7.48
N PRO A 98 2.78 -2.04 8.81
CA PRO A 98 1.60 -2.52 9.53
C PRO A 98 0.27 -1.94 9.02
N LEU A 99 0.22 -0.63 8.76
CA LEU A 99 -0.98 0.03 8.25
C LEU A 99 -1.26 -0.36 6.80
N TYR A 100 -0.22 -0.38 5.97
CA TYR A 100 -0.29 -0.82 4.59
C TYR A 100 -0.84 -2.26 4.48
N LYS A 101 -0.32 -3.19 5.29
CA LYS A 101 -0.80 -4.58 5.35
C LYS A 101 -2.28 -4.68 5.68
N ARG A 102 -2.74 -3.96 6.71
CA ARG A 102 -4.15 -3.94 7.09
C ARG A 102 -5.03 -3.35 5.99
N LEU A 103 -4.56 -2.28 5.34
CA LEU A 103 -5.28 -1.66 4.23
C LEU A 103 -5.40 -2.58 3.02
N ILE A 104 -4.32 -3.27 2.64
CA ILE A 104 -4.34 -4.23 1.52
C ILE A 104 -5.31 -5.38 1.79
N LEU A 105 -5.30 -5.94 3.01
CA LEU A 105 -6.24 -6.99 3.40
C LEU A 105 -7.69 -6.49 3.36
N ALA A 106 -7.95 -5.26 3.80
CA ALA A 106 -9.27 -4.64 3.70
C ALA A 106 -9.69 -4.45 2.23
N ILE A 107 -8.81 -3.91 1.38
CA ILE A 107 -9.04 -3.73 -0.06
C ILE A 107 -9.36 -5.07 -0.75
N GLU A 108 -8.61 -6.12 -0.46
CA GLU A 108 -8.87 -7.46 -0.99
C GLU A 108 -10.24 -7.99 -0.53
N SER A 109 -10.59 -7.79 0.75
CA SER A 109 -11.89 -8.21 1.29
C SER A 109 -13.09 -7.48 0.67
N LYS A 110 -12.89 -6.26 0.17
CA LYS A 110 -13.92 -5.46 -0.52
C LYS A 110 -14.08 -5.82 -2.00
N GLY A 111 -13.29 -6.77 -2.51
CA GLY A 111 -13.45 -7.32 -3.86
C GLY A 111 -12.53 -6.72 -4.92
N MET A 112 -11.44 -6.06 -4.52
CA MET A 112 -10.43 -5.59 -5.46
C MET A 112 -9.85 -6.73 -6.31
N LYS A 113 -9.55 -6.44 -7.58
CA LYS A 113 -8.87 -7.38 -8.47
C LYS A 113 -7.51 -7.76 -7.91
N SER A 114 -7.19 -9.05 -7.92
CA SER A 114 -5.92 -9.55 -7.39
C SER A 114 -4.71 -9.00 -8.16
N GLU A 115 -4.88 -8.66 -9.44
CA GLU A 115 -3.92 -7.98 -10.29
C GLU A 115 -3.53 -6.61 -9.74
N SER A 116 -4.51 -5.79 -9.35
CA SER A 116 -4.27 -4.46 -8.78
C SER A 116 -3.61 -4.55 -7.41
N VAL A 117 -4.06 -5.48 -6.55
CA VAL A 117 -3.41 -5.75 -5.26
C VAL A 117 -1.96 -6.17 -5.45
N ALA A 118 -1.67 -7.08 -6.38
CA ALA A 118 -0.29 -7.49 -6.64
C ALA A 118 0.56 -6.34 -7.21
N ALA A 119 -0.01 -5.51 -8.08
CA ALA A 119 0.68 -4.34 -8.61
C ALA A 119 1.01 -3.33 -7.50
N SER A 120 0.08 -3.05 -6.58
CA SER A 120 0.33 -2.17 -5.44
C SER A 120 1.42 -2.71 -4.51
N LEU A 121 1.43 -4.03 -4.23
CA LEU A 121 2.46 -4.68 -3.40
C LEU A 121 3.85 -4.59 -4.05
N ILE A 122 3.93 -4.80 -5.37
CA ILE A 122 5.19 -4.65 -6.12
C ILE A 122 5.63 -3.18 -6.13
N TYR A 123 4.69 -2.24 -6.25
CA TYR A 123 4.97 -0.81 -6.16
C TYR A 123 5.56 -0.44 -4.80
N TYR A 124 4.95 -0.92 -3.72
CA TYR A 124 5.46 -0.77 -2.35
C TYR A 124 6.89 -1.31 -2.23
N LEU A 125 7.13 -2.54 -2.66
CA LEU A 125 8.45 -3.15 -2.62
C LEU A 125 9.51 -2.37 -3.41
N ARG A 126 9.19 -1.85 -4.60
CA ARG A 126 10.13 -1.04 -5.40
C ARG A 126 10.56 0.24 -4.69
N ARG A 127 9.67 0.83 -3.88
CA ARG A 127 9.95 2.03 -3.10
C ARG A 127 10.93 1.77 -1.97
N PHE A 128 10.78 0.64 -1.27
CA PHE A 128 11.59 0.29 -0.10
C PHE A 128 12.80 -0.61 -0.40
N LEU A 129 12.85 -1.23 -1.59
CA LEU A 129 13.95 -2.10 -2.02
C LEU A 129 14.68 -1.51 -3.24
N PRO A 130 15.80 -0.78 -3.03
CA PRO A 130 16.61 -0.22 -4.11
C PRO A 130 17.07 -1.28 -5.13
N LEU A 131 17.28 -2.52 -4.66
CA LEU A 131 17.69 -3.68 -5.45
C LEU A 131 16.68 -4.04 -6.55
N MET A 132 15.40 -3.73 -6.37
CA MET A 132 14.37 -3.97 -7.40
C MET A 132 14.38 -2.92 -8.51
N ASN A 133 14.94 -1.73 -8.26
CA ASN A 133 14.97 -0.60 -9.20
C ASN A 133 16.28 -0.55 -10.03
N ARG A 134 17.31 -1.31 -9.64
CA ARG A 134 18.61 -1.37 -10.33
C ARG A 134 18.55 -2.15 -11.65
N GLN A 135 17.90 -1.60 -12.68
CA GLN A 135 18.01 -2.17 -14.03
C GLN A 135 18.22 -1.18 -15.18
N SER A 136 18.44 0.11 -14.93
CA SER A 136 18.87 1.03 -15.98
C SER A 136 19.80 2.11 -15.46
N SER A 137 20.99 2.16 -16.07
CA SER A 137 22.00 3.22 -15.97
C SER A 137 22.95 3.20 -14.77
N PHE A 138 24.16 2.69 -15.04
CA PHE A 138 25.40 3.26 -14.51
C PHE A 138 25.53 4.70 -15.04
N LYS A 139 24.76 5.63 -14.49
CA LYS A 139 24.80 7.10 -14.63
C LYS A 139 23.39 7.59 -14.33
N ASP A 140 23.17 8.03 -13.09
CA ASP A 140 22.71 9.38 -12.88
C ASP A 140 22.66 9.65 -11.37
N THR A 141 23.59 10.52 -11.00
CA THR A 141 23.64 11.30 -9.78
C THR A 141 22.33 12.07 -9.67
N ASN A 142 21.39 11.58 -8.86
CA ASN A 142 20.33 12.31 -8.13
C ASN A 142 19.36 11.29 -7.50
N GLN A 143 19.87 10.47 -6.59
CA GLN A 143 18.99 9.65 -5.75
C GLN A 143 18.36 10.57 -4.70
N ALA A 144 17.11 10.94 -4.95
CA ALA A 144 16.19 11.36 -3.90
C ALA A 144 16.33 10.37 -2.74
N THR A 145 16.45 10.90 -1.52
CA THR A 145 16.72 10.21 -0.26
C THR A 145 15.83 8.96 -0.08
N ILE A 146 16.26 7.82 -0.63
CA ILE A 146 15.67 6.53 -0.30
C ILE A 146 16.14 6.26 1.13
N PRO A 147 15.25 6.05 2.11
CA PRO A 147 15.68 5.68 3.45
C PRO A 147 16.48 4.38 3.33
N THR A 148 17.77 4.44 3.59
CA THR A 148 18.65 3.28 3.63
C THR A 148 18.31 2.48 4.89
N THR A 149 17.19 1.76 4.84
CA THR A 149 16.81 0.79 5.86
C THR A 149 17.85 -0.33 5.90
N SER A 150 18.04 -0.94 7.07
CA SER A 150 19.00 -2.04 7.22
C SER A 150 18.65 -3.20 6.30
N GLU A 151 19.64 -3.97 5.84
CA GLU A 151 19.38 -5.20 5.06
C GLU A 151 18.43 -6.16 5.80
N ALA A 152 18.47 -6.16 7.15
CA ALA A 152 17.56 -6.94 7.97
C ALA A 152 16.10 -6.45 7.86
N ASP A 153 15.88 -5.14 7.83
CA ASP A 153 14.54 -4.54 7.69
C ASP A 153 14.00 -4.74 6.27
N GLN A 154 14.87 -4.61 5.27
CA GLN A 154 14.54 -4.91 3.87
C GLN A 154 14.14 -6.37 3.68
N ARG A 155 14.85 -7.29 4.33
CA ARG A 155 14.51 -8.72 4.34
C ARG A 155 13.16 -8.96 5.01
N GLY A 156 12.93 -8.40 6.19
CA GLY A 156 11.66 -8.54 6.90
C GLY A 156 10.47 -8.03 6.07
N LEU A 157 10.59 -6.83 5.52
CA LEU A 157 9.59 -6.22 4.64
C LEU A 157 9.31 -7.10 3.41
N LEU A 158 10.36 -7.60 2.75
CA LEU A 158 10.22 -8.48 1.61
C LEU A 158 9.43 -9.75 1.97
N GLU A 159 9.80 -10.42 3.06
CA GLU A 159 9.14 -11.66 3.50
C GLU A 159 7.66 -11.41 3.81
N GLU A 160 7.34 -10.35 4.55
CA GLU A 160 5.96 -9.99 4.86
C GLU A 160 5.12 -9.67 3.62
N ILE A 161 5.66 -8.90 2.68
CA ILE A 161 4.92 -8.55 1.47
C ILE A 161 4.73 -9.78 0.57
N VAL A 162 5.72 -10.68 0.48
CA VAL A 162 5.61 -11.92 -0.31
C VAL A 162 4.47 -12.81 0.19
N GLU A 163 4.25 -12.85 1.50
CA GLU A 163 3.11 -13.55 2.09
C GLU A 163 1.75 -12.94 1.69
N LEU A 164 1.70 -11.63 1.46
CA LEU A 164 0.48 -10.91 1.06
C LEU A 164 0.17 -11.00 -0.44
N ILE A 165 1.14 -11.41 -1.29
CA ILE A 165 0.88 -11.50 -2.74
C ILE A 165 -0.22 -12.54 -2.99
N PRO A 166 -1.28 -12.23 -3.75
CA PRO A 166 -2.33 -13.20 -4.07
C PRO A 166 -1.79 -14.43 -4.83
N ASN A 167 -2.20 -15.64 -4.44
CA ASN A 167 -1.74 -16.91 -5.04
C ASN A 167 -2.44 -17.29 -6.36
N LYS A 168 -3.06 -16.34 -7.07
CA LYS A 168 -3.80 -16.61 -8.31
C LYS A 168 -2.87 -16.63 -9.53
N ARG A 169 -3.09 -17.57 -10.45
CA ARG A 169 -2.33 -17.67 -11.70
C ARG A 169 -2.50 -16.38 -12.52
N GLY A 170 -1.41 -15.88 -13.11
CA GLY A 170 -1.46 -14.74 -14.04
C GLY A 170 -1.33 -13.36 -13.41
N VAL A 171 -1.55 -13.24 -12.09
CA VAL A 171 -1.67 -11.96 -11.37
C VAL A 171 -0.37 -11.11 -11.37
N THR A 172 0.79 -11.74 -11.19
CA THR A 172 2.08 -11.01 -11.13
C THR A 172 2.99 -11.40 -12.29
N SER A 173 3.47 -10.44 -13.09
CA SER A 173 4.38 -10.69 -14.21
C SER A 173 5.60 -11.53 -13.80
N SER A 174 6.00 -12.50 -14.63
CA SER A 174 7.16 -13.36 -14.38
C SER A 174 8.44 -12.56 -14.19
N LYS A 175 8.59 -11.44 -14.91
CA LYS A 175 9.69 -10.48 -14.75
C LYS A 175 9.77 -9.93 -13.33
N HIS A 176 8.62 -9.62 -12.71
CA HIS A 176 8.56 -9.08 -11.35
C HIS A 176 8.85 -10.17 -10.31
N LEU A 177 8.29 -11.36 -10.48
CA LEU A 177 8.57 -12.50 -9.58
C LEU A 177 10.04 -12.93 -9.63
N LEU A 178 10.65 -12.99 -10.81
CA LEU A 178 12.08 -13.32 -10.96
C LEU A 178 12.98 -12.25 -10.33
N ARG A 179 12.63 -10.96 -10.46
CA ARG A 179 13.34 -9.88 -9.77
C ARG A 179 13.21 -10.01 -8.26
N LEU A 180 12.00 -10.27 -7.77
CA LEU A 180 11.72 -10.45 -6.35
C LEU A 180 12.51 -11.62 -5.76
N LEU A 181 12.56 -12.76 -6.48
CA LEU A 181 13.35 -13.92 -6.09
C LEU A 181 14.86 -13.59 -6.03
N ARG A 182 15.38 -12.85 -7.02
CA ARG A 182 16.78 -12.40 -6.99
C ARG A 182 17.06 -11.51 -5.78
N THR A 183 16.18 -10.56 -5.48
CA THR A 183 16.30 -9.71 -4.29
C THR A 183 16.23 -10.53 -3.01
N ALA A 184 15.32 -11.51 -2.93
CA ALA A 184 15.21 -12.45 -1.81
C ALA A 184 16.51 -13.25 -1.57
N MET A 185 17.16 -13.69 -2.65
CA MET A 185 18.44 -14.40 -2.56
C MET A 185 19.58 -13.50 -2.07
N ILE A 186 19.63 -12.23 -2.54
CA ILE A 186 20.65 -11.26 -2.12
C ILE A 186 20.48 -10.90 -0.64
N LEU A 187 19.24 -10.70 -0.19
CA LEU A 187 18.93 -10.35 1.21
C LEU A 187 18.93 -11.56 2.15
N HIS A 188 19.29 -12.75 1.67
CA HIS A 188 19.25 -13.99 2.45
C HIS A 188 17.89 -14.21 3.16
N ALA A 189 16.79 -14.01 2.40
CA ALA A 189 15.43 -14.25 2.87
C ALA A 189 15.22 -15.73 3.23
N SER A 190 14.23 -15.99 4.08
CA SER A 190 13.88 -17.31 4.58
C SER A 190 13.65 -18.33 3.43
N PRO A 191 14.01 -19.62 3.65
CA PRO A 191 13.78 -20.67 2.64
C PRO A 191 12.32 -20.74 2.19
N SER A 192 11.39 -20.57 3.12
CA SER A 192 9.95 -20.57 2.86
C SER A 192 9.52 -19.42 1.92
N CYS A 193 10.08 -18.22 2.09
CA CYS A 193 9.83 -17.09 1.18
C CYS A 193 10.31 -17.40 -0.24
N ARG A 194 11.52 -17.96 -0.37
CA ARG A 194 12.09 -18.34 -1.67
C ARG A 194 11.29 -19.44 -2.37
N GLU A 195 10.94 -20.49 -1.63
CA GLU A 195 10.10 -21.58 -2.16
C GLU A 195 8.72 -21.07 -2.60
N ASN A 196 8.13 -20.13 -1.86
CA ASN A 196 6.85 -19.52 -2.22
C ASN A 196 6.94 -18.79 -3.57
N LEU A 197 7.99 -18.00 -3.77
CA LEU A 197 8.27 -17.32 -5.03
C LEU A 197 8.55 -18.30 -6.18
N GLU A 198 9.38 -19.32 -5.95
CA GLU A 198 9.70 -20.35 -6.93
C GLU A 198 8.44 -21.12 -7.37
N LYS A 199 7.60 -21.54 -6.41
CA LYS A 199 6.32 -22.19 -6.70
C LYS A 199 5.44 -21.32 -7.59
N ARG A 200 5.32 -20.03 -7.32
CA ARG A 200 4.51 -19.09 -8.14
C ARG A 200 5.05 -18.90 -9.54
N ILE A 201 6.38 -18.92 -9.72
CA ILE A 201 7.01 -18.85 -11.05
C ILE A 201 6.69 -20.12 -11.84
N VAL A 202 6.90 -21.30 -11.23
CA VAL A 202 6.67 -22.59 -11.87
C VAL A 202 5.20 -22.81 -12.21
N PHE A 203 4.27 -22.44 -11.32
CA PHE A 203 2.82 -22.64 -11.53
C PHE A 203 2.22 -21.80 -12.66
N ARG A 204 3.01 -20.90 -13.27
CA ARG A 204 2.61 -20.07 -14.42
C ARG A 204 3.17 -20.59 -15.75
N GLU A 205 4.20 -21.44 -15.75
CA GLU A 205 4.82 -22.01 -16.96
C GLU A 205 4.17 -23.33 -17.43
N PHE A 206 3.24 -23.90 -16.65
CA PHE A 206 2.49 -25.12 -16.95
C PHE A 206 0.97 -24.95 -16.78
#